data_AF-A0A815SGL8-F1
#
_entry.id   AF-A0A815SGL8-F1
#
_cell.length_a   1.000
_cell.length_b   1.000
_cell.length_c   1.000
_cell.angle_alpha   90.00
_cell.angle_beta   90.00
_cell.angle_gamma   90.00
#
_symmetry.space_group_name_H-M   'P 1'
#
loop_
_entity.id
_entity.type
_entity.pdbx_description
1 polymer ?
#
loop_
_entity_poly.entity_id
_entity_poly.type
_entity_poly.pdbx_seq_one_letter_code
_entity_poly.pdbx_strand_id
1 'polypeptide(L)'
;TVFGLIGGMVTILKLVIPLLVKLVFRNKRLRIATTDDFRWTGPNTFRALSGFCELINKTISENLIRFYSTQYVSATITSTQLFQSTAQYFFEQFISSTTQDLLLSLQVIRDTVQADSLWSVAGIQYRLQKYNNSRNLSLNVRSLSGCSCDDSAKCIRQSSIYRYSDQTRLFSVQGQYVGCFVTEALLQSSLQCFYNQTCINELRTYLTYNSSLIVTALNASLLNRFFENSTIQELVDKLMIEQWNLSTTWWFGNSTEVYCATTS
;
A
#
# COMPACT_ATOMS: atom_id res chain seq x y z
N THR A 1 -22.80 4.77 19.22
CA THR A 1 -22.52 4.30 17.84
C THR A 1 -21.19 3.61 17.84
N VAL A 2 -21.14 2.33 17.44
CA VAL A 2 -19.89 1.58 17.35
C VAL A 2 -19.58 1.42 15.87
N PHE A 3 -18.46 1.97 15.41
CA PHE A 3 -18.02 1.76 14.03
C PHE A 3 -17.20 0.48 13.97
N GLY A 4 -17.70 -0.51 13.22
CA GLY A 4 -16.97 -1.73 12.92
C GLY A 4 -16.19 -1.54 11.62
N LEU A 5 -14.87 -1.50 11.69
CA LEU A 5 -14.00 -1.55 10.51
C LEU A 5 -13.72 -3.01 10.14
N ILE A 6 -14.40 -3.54 9.12
CA ILE A 6 -13.93 -4.78 8.47
C ILE A 6 -12.98 -4.36 7.34
N GLY A 7 -11.75 -4.01 7.72
CA GLY A 7 -10.68 -3.65 6.78
C GLY A 7 -10.17 -4.87 6.03
N GLY A 8 -10.96 -5.39 5.08
CA GLY A 8 -10.67 -6.62 4.35
C GLY A 8 -9.29 -6.63 3.70
N MET A 9 -8.93 -5.57 2.96
CA MET A 9 -7.65 -5.54 2.25
C MET A 9 -6.45 -5.27 3.16
N VAL A 10 -6.56 -4.40 4.18
CA VAL A 10 -5.50 -4.17 5.16
C VAL A 10 -5.21 -5.43 5.97
N THR A 11 -6.25 -6.23 6.29
CA THR A 11 -6.12 -7.50 7.02
C THR A 11 -5.54 -8.58 6.12
N ILE A 12 -5.98 -8.69 4.86
CA ILE A 12 -5.44 -9.63 3.86
C ILE A 12 -3.99 -9.28 3.53
N LEU A 13 -3.66 -8.01 3.32
CA LEU A 13 -2.29 -7.55 3.08
C LEU A 13 -1.40 -7.79 4.30
N LYS A 14 -1.88 -7.59 5.53
CA LYS A 14 -1.13 -7.96 6.75
C LYS A 14 -0.82 -9.46 6.83
N LEU A 15 -1.66 -10.34 6.26
CA LEU A 15 -1.41 -11.78 6.20
C LEU A 15 -0.50 -12.19 5.03
N VAL A 16 -0.62 -11.48 3.89
CA VAL A 16 0.04 -11.83 2.63
C VAL A 16 1.42 -11.18 2.53
N ILE A 17 1.62 -9.98 3.06
CA ILE A 17 2.92 -9.28 3.07
C ILE A 17 3.99 -10.14 3.75
N PRO A 18 3.79 -10.75 4.94
CA PRO A 18 4.79 -11.62 5.54
C PRO A 18 5.12 -12.86 4.69
N LEU A 19 4.13 -13.40 3.95
CA LEU A 19 4.32 -14.51 3.02
C LEU A 19 5.14 -14.09 1.79
N LEU A 20 4.80 -12.95 1.18
CA LEU A 20 5.52 -12.39 0.03
C LEU A 20 6.94 -11.95 0.41
N VAL A 21 7.11 -11.35 1.59
CA VAL A 21 8.41 -11.06 2.19
C VAL A 21 9.19 -12.37 2.37
N LYS A 22 8.61 -13.44 2.95
CA LYS A 22 9.31 -14.74 3.06
C LYS A 22 9.65 -15.36 1.70
N LEU A 23 8.80 -15.19 0.69
CA LEU A 23 8.99 -15.68 -0.69
C LEU A 23 10.18 -14.96 -1.36
N VAL A 24 10.34 -13.67 -1.10
CA VAL A 24 11.34 -12.80 -1.73
C VAL A 24 12.67 -12.73 -0.95
N PHE A 25 12.64 -12.75 0.39
CA PHE A 25 13.83 -12.53 1.25
C PHE A 25 14.65 -13.79 1.59
N ARG A 26 14.24 -14.99 1.16
CA ARG A 26 14.97 -16.23 1.51
C ARG A 26 16.24 -16.46 0.67
N ASN A 27 16.50 -15.65 -0.35
CA ASN A 27 17.58 -15.89 -1.30
C ASN A 27 18.83 -15.06 -0.97
N LYS A 28 19.73 -15.59 -0.13
CA LYS A 28 21.01 -14.96 0.29
C LYS A 28 22.09 -14.91 -0.80
N ARG A 29 21.82 -15.41 -2.01
CA ARG A 29 22.76 -15.39 -3.15
C ARG A 29 22.06 -14.97 -4.44
N LEU A 30 21.37 -13.83 -4.41
CA LEU A 30 20.96 -13.19 -5.66
C LEU A 30 22.21 -12.53 -6.26
N ARG A 31 22.82 -13.18 -7.26
CA ARG A 31 23.55 -12.41 -8.27
C ARG A 31 22.55 -11.38 -8.81
N ILE A 32 22.98 -10.17 -9.16
CA ILE A 32 22.07 -9.11 -9.64
C ILE A 32 22.31 -9.03 -11.15
N ALA A 33 21.26 -9.29 -11.95
CA ALA A 33 21.36 -9.20 -13.42
C ALA A 33 21.36 -7.73 -13.83
N THR A 34 20.42 -6.98 -13.25
CA THR A 34 20.22 -5.54 -13.43
C THR A 34 19.57 -4.99 -12.16
N THR A 35 19.64 -3.68 -11.95
CA THR A 35 18.93 -2.95 -10.88
C THR A 35 17.41 -3.02 -10.98
N ASP A 36 16.90 -3.68 -12.02
CA ASP A 36 15.51 -3.59 -12.49
C ASP A 36 14.82 -4.94 -12.40
N ASP A 37 15.57 -5.95 -11.98
CA ASP A 37 15.11 -7.30 -11.78
C ASP A 37 14.14 -7.34 -10.59
N PHE A 38 12.97 -7.94 -10.79
CA PHE A 38 11.95 -8.07 -9.75
C PHE A 38 12.49 -8.74 -8.48
N ARG A 39 13.46 -9.66 -8.60
CA ARG A 39 14.08 -10.31 -7.43
C ARG A 39 14.87 -9.32 -6.56
N TRP A 40 15.30 -8.21 -7.13
CA TRP A 40 15.97 -7.10 -6.44
C TRP A 40 14.98 -6.03 -5.97
N THR A 41 14.05 -5.62 -6.83
CA THR A 41 13.14 -4.50 -6.54
C THR A 41 11.91 -4.91 -5.73
N GLY A 42 11.37 -6.11 -5.99
CA GLY A 42 10.22 -6.68 -5.30
C GLY A 42 10.28 -6.59 -3.76
N PRO A 43 11.38 -6.96 -3.08
CA PRO A 43 11.41 -6.88 -1.61
C PRO A 43 11.24 -5.45 -1.09
N ASN A 44 11.75 -4.46 -1.81
CA ASN A 44 11.59 -3.05 -1.46
C ASN A 44 10.17 -2.57 -1.77
N THR A 45 9.58 -3.00 -2.88
CA THR A 45 8.18 -2.75 -3.22
C THR A 45 7.23 -3.27 -2.14
N PHE A 46 7.42 -4.50 -1.64
CA PHE A 46 6.58 -5.04 -0.56
C PHE A 46 6.83 -4.37 0.79
N ARG A 47 8.06 -3.92 1.07
CA ARG A 47 8.34 -3.12 2.27
C ARG A 47 7.59 -1.78 2.22
N ALA A 48 7.60 -1.10 1.07
CA ALA A 48 6.85 0.14 0.88
C ALA A 48 5.33 -0.08 1.03
N LEU A 49 4.80 -1.18 0.48
CA LEU A 49 3.39 -1.55 0.64
C LEU A 49 3.01 -1.80 2.11
N SER A 50 3.89 -2.45 2.88
CA SER A 50 3.72 -2.60 4.33
C SER A 50 3.67 -1.24 5.03
N GLY A 51 4.57 -0.33 4.67
CA GLY A 51 4.57 1.04 5.20
C GLY A 51 3.27 1.80 4.90
N PHE A 52 2.71 1.65 3.70
CA PHE A 52 1.39 2.23 3.38
C PHE A 52 0.28 1.62 4.25
N CYS A 53 0.28 0.30 4.46
CA CYS A 53 -0.70 -0.35 5.32
C CYS A 53 -0.60 0.15 6.78
N GLU A 54 0.61 0.33 7.28
CA GLU A 54 0.86 0.86 8.63
C GLU A 54 0.40 2.31 8.76
N LEU A 55 0.75 3.16 7.78
CA LEU A 55 0.33 4.56 7.74
C LEU A 55 -1.19 4.67 7.73
N ILE A 56 -1.87 3.95 6.84
CA ILE A 56 -3.33 3.92 6.73
C ILE A 56 -3.96 3.49 8.05
N ASN A 57 -3.47 2.39 8.64
CA ASN A 57 -3.99 1.86 9.89
C ASN A 57 -3.85 2.88 11.02
N LYS A 58 -2.71 3.59 11.07
CA LYS A 58 -2.45 4.65 12.05
C LYS A 58 -3.41 5.83 11.82
N THR A 59 -3.51 6.35 10.60
CA THR A 59 -4.38 7.48 10.24
C THR A 59 -5.84 7.19 10.58
N ILE A 60 -6.33 5.99 10.27
CA ILE A 60 -7.69 5.56 10.63
C ILE A 60 -7.86 5.50 12.15
N SER A 61 -6.90 4.92 12.88
CA SER A 61 -6.99 4.79 14.33
C SER A 61 -7.00 6.15 15.03
N GLU A 62 -6.15 7.08 14.61
CA GLU A 62 -6.08 8.45 15.15
C GLU A 62 -7.36 9.24 14.84
N ASN A 63 -7.88 9.13 13.62
CA ASN A 63 -9.13 9.78 13.26
C ASN A 63 -10.34 9.17 13.98
N LEU A 64 -10.35 7.85 14.24
CA LEU A 64 -11.39 7.22 15.04
C LEU A 64 -11.41 7.75 16.48
N ILE A 65 -10.23 7.89 17.11
CA ILE A 65 -10.13 8.46 18.46
C ILE A 65 -10.72 9.87 18.49
N ARG A 66 -10.37 10.71 17.50
CA ARG A 66 -10.94 12.06 17.37
C ARG A 66 -12.46 12.01 17.16
N PHE A 67 -12.93 11.14 16.26
CA PHE A 67 -14.35 10.96 15.98
C PHE A 67 -15.14 10.57 17.23
N TYR A 68 -14.66 9.58 17.99
CA TYR A 68 -15.32 9.12 19.22
C TYR A 68 -15.32 10.17 20.34
N SER A 69 -14.39 11.12 20.33
CA SER A 69 -14.39 12.24 21.27
C SER A 69 -15.48 13.28 20.95
N THR A 70 -16.01 13.30 19.73
CA THR A 70 -17.11 14.19 19.35
C THR A 70 -18.45 13.57 19.70
N GLN A 71 -19.24 14.23 20.55
CA GLN A 71 -20.59 13.79 20.90
C GLN A 71 -21.64 14.57 20.11
N TYR A 72 -22.60 13.87 19.52
CA TYR A 72 -23.80 14.50 18.99
C TYR A 72 -24.77 14.77 20.13
N VAL A 73 -24.97 16.05 20.45
CA VAL A 73 -25.91 16.51 21.48
C VAL A 73 -26.97 17.36 20.79
N SER A 74 -28.24 16.96 20.91
CA SER A 74 -29.39 17.73 20.43
C SER A 74 -30.16 18.29 21.61
N ALA A 75 -30.51 19.57 21.55
CA ALA A 75 -31.36 20.22 22.56
C ALA A 75 -32.84 19.82 22.46
N THR A 76 -33.23 19.14 21.38
CA THR A 76 -34.60 18.71 21.11
C THR A 76 -34.66 17.22 20.77
N ILE A 77 -35.81 16.60 21.05
CA ILE A 77 -36.10 15.23 20.62
C ILE A 77 -36.10 15.21 19.09
N THR A 78 -35.13 14.49 18.54
CA THR A 78 -34.92 14.37 17.10
C THR A 78 -35.70 13.18 16.55
N SER A 79 -36.28 13.31 15.36
CA SER A 79 -36.91 12.17 14.70
C SER A 79 -35.86 11.13 14.28
N THR A 80 -36.26 9.86 14.21
CA THR A 80 -35.40 8.75 13.76
C THR A 80 -34.75 9.03 12.40
N GLN A 81 -35.52 9.61 11.47
CA GLN A 81 -35.05 9.95 10.13
C GLN A 81 -33.96 11.03 10.16
N LEU A 82 -34.15 12.08 10.98
CA LEU A 82 -33.17 13.16 11.09
C LEU A 82 -31.90 12.69 11.80
N PHE A 83 -32.03 11.80 12.79
CA PHE A 83 -30.87 11.18 13.41
C PHE A 83 -30.08 10.30 12.42
N GLN A 84 -30.76 9.47 11.63
CA GLN A 84 -30.13 8.62 10.63
C GLN A 84 -29.40 9.43 9.55
N SER A 85 -30.03 10.47 9.02
CA SER A 85 -29.38 11.34 8.03
C SER A 85 -28.17 12.08 8.60
N THR A 86 -28.27 12.55 9.84
CA THR A 86 -27.17 13.21 10.54
C THR A 86 -26.01 12.24 10.81
N ALA A 87 -26.31 11.00 11.24
CA ALA A 87 -25.30 9.96 11.45
C ALA A 87 -24.59 9.60 10.14
N GLN A 88 -25.33 9.48 9.04
CA GLN A 88 -24.77 9.23 7.71
C GLN A 88 -23.87 10.40 7.27
N TYR A 89 -24.30 11.64 7.47
CA TYR A 89 -23.48 12.82 7.17
C TYR A 89 -22.16 12.81 7.95
N PHE A 90 -22.20 12.57 9.27
CA PHE A 90 -20.97 12.49 10.07
C PHE A 90 -20.06 11.35 9.61
N PHE A 91 -20.63 10.23 9.20
CA PHE A 91 -19.88 9.11 8.68
C PHE A 91 -19.16 9.44 7.37
N GLU A 92 -19.84 10.10 6.45
CA GLU A 92 -19.24 10.56 5.18
C GLU A 92 -18.15 11.61 5.42
N GLN A 93 -18.38 12.54 6.35
CA GLN A 93 -17.36 13.52 6.77
C GLN A 93 -16.14 12.85 7.38
N PHE A 94 -16.34 11.82 8.22
CA PHE A 94 -15.25 11.03 8.78
C PHE A 94 -14.41 10.35 7.70
N ILE A 95 -15.05 9.67 6.73
CA ILE A 95 -14.34 9.02 5.62
C ILE A 95 -13.56 10.04 4.80
N SER A 96 -14.20 11.16 4.46
CA SER A 96 -13.60 12.24 3.66
C SER A 96 -12.37 12.85 4.35
N SER A 97 -12.52 13.28 5.60
CA SER A 97 -11.43 13.88 6.39
C SER A 97 -10.27 12.90 6.65
N THR A 98 -10.58 11.64 7.00
CA THR A 98 -9.55 10.61 7.19
C THR A 98 -8.77 10.34 5.90
N THR A 99 -9.46 10.32 4.75
CA THR A 99 -8.83 10.17 3.44
C THR A 99 -7.92 11.36 3.15
N GLN A 100 -8.37 12.58 3.42
CA GLN A 100 -7.57 13.79 3.21
C GLN A 100 -6.31 13.80 4.09
N ASP A 101 -6.42 13.43 5.36
CA ASP A 101 -5.28 13.32 6.28
C ASP A 101 -4.22 12.32 5.78
N LEU A 102 -4.67 11.19 5.23
CA LEU A 102 -3.77 10.22 4.61
C LEU A 102 -3.08 10.79 3.37
N LEU A 103 -3.84 11.41 2.47
CA LEU A 103 -3.31 11.93 1.21
C LEU A 103 -2.30 13.05 1.44
N LEU A 104 -2.56 13.93 2.42
CA LEU A 104 -1.62 14.95 2.87
C LEU A 104 -0.32 14.32 3.40
N SER A 105 -0.44 13.30 4.26
CA SER A 105 0.72 12.59 4.81
C SER A 105 1.53 11.91 3.71
N LEU A 106 0.85 11.28 2.74
CA LEU A 106 1.49 10.63 1.60
C LEU A 106 2.18 11.63 0.68
N GLN A 107 1.57 12.79 0.44
CA GLN A 107 2.16 13.87 -0.35
C GLN A 107 3.47 14.36 0.28
N VAL A 108 3.47 14.61 1.60
CA VAL A 108 4.69 15.00 2.32
C VAL A 108 5.79 13.94 2.15
N ILE A 109 5.46 12.65 2.24
CA ILE A 109 6.42 11.56 2.02
C ILE A 109 6.96 11.59 0.59
N ARG A 110 6.11 11.79 -0.42
CA ARG A 110 6.53 11.85 -1.82
C ARG A 110 7.46 13.04 -2.07
N ASP A 111 7.07 14.21 -1.59
CA ASP A 111 7.83 15.44 -1.78
C ASP A 111 9.19 15.36 -1.07
N THR A 112 9.24 14.77 0.14
CA THR A 112 10.49 14.54 0.87
C THR A 112 11.40 13.54 0.14
N VAL A 113 10.85 12.41 -0.32
CA VAL A 113 11.62 11.38 -1.05
C VAL A 113 12.20 11.92 -2.37
N GLN A 114 11.47 12.81 -3.04
CA GLN A 114 11.93 13.45 -4.27
C GLN A 114 12.96 14.54 -4.00
N ALA A 115 12.74 15.37 -2.99
CA ALA A 115 13.62 16.49 -2.64
C ALA A 115 14.95 16.04 -2.03
N ASP A 116 14.95 14.95 -1.24
CA ASP A 116 16.14 14.60 -0.48
C ASP A 116 17.24 13.95 -1.32
N SER A 117 16.95 13.34 -2.49
CA SER A 117 17.91 12.58 -3.34
C SER A 117 18.84 11.56 -2.63
N LEU A 118 18.76 11.48 -1.29
CA LEU A 118 19.41 10.56 -0.39
C LEU A 118 18.96 9.20 -0.86
N TRP A 119 19.86 8.55 -1.58
CA TRP A 119 19.81 7.16 -2.04
C TRP A 119 18.48 6.54 -1.65
N SER A 120 17.45 6.70 -2.50
CA SER A 120 16.19 5.98 -2.30
C SER A 120 16.58 4.57 -1.90
N VAL A 121 15.98 3.96 -0.87
CA VAL A 121 16.51 2.78 -0.13
C VAL A 121 17.07 1.62 -1.01
N ALA A 122 16.81 1.62 -2.32
CA ALA A 122 17.32 0.70 -3.32
C ALA A 122 18.34 1.28 -4.35
N GLY A 123 18.82 2.53 -4.23
CA GLY A 123 19.82 3.16 -5.11
C GLY A 123 19.41 3.26 -6.58
N ILE A 124 18.11 3.39 -6.86
CA ILE A 124 17.53 3.14 -8.20
C ILE A 124 17.67 4.36 -9.12
N GLN A 125 17.76 5.58 -8.58
CA GLN A 125 17.73 6.85 -9.32
C GLN A 125 19.02 7.14 -10.10
N TYR A 126 20.18 6.75 -9.56
CA TYR A 126 21.48 7.02 -10.16
C TYR A 126 22.22 5.71 -10.44
N ARG A 127 22.86 5.64 -11.61
CA ARG A 127 23.76 4.55 -11.94
C ARG A 127 25.19 4.98 -11.66
N LEU A 128 25.87 4.25 -10.79
CA LEU A 128 27.31 4.36 -10.63
C LEU A 128 27.99 3.76 -11.87
N GLN A 129 28.69 4.62 -12.61
CA GLN A 129 29.49 4.20 -13.76
C GLN A 129 30.97 4.48 -13.49
N LYS A 130 31.77 3.42 -13.57
CA LYS A 130 33.23 3.53 -13.61
C LYS A 130 33.65 3.67 -15.07
N TYR A 131 34.44 4.69 -15.37
CA TYR A 131 35.09 4.78 -16.67
C TYR A 131 36.27 3.80 -16.72
N ASN A 132 36.39 3.04 -17.80
CA ASN A 132 37.55 2.16 -17.99
C ASN A 132 38.84 2.99 -17.92
N ASN A 133 39.78 2.56 -17.08
CA ASN A 133 41.08 3.17 -16.81
C ASN A 133 41.14 4.48 -16.00
N SER A 134 40.04 4.94 -15.38
CA SER A 134 40.11 6.02 -14.39
C SER A 134 39.69 5.55 -12.99
N ARG A 135 40.16 6.25 -11.94
CA ARG A 135 39.60 6.13 -10.58
C ARG A 135 38.34 6.99 -10.42
N ASN A 136 37.85 7.59 -11.50
CA ASN A 136 36.72 8.50 -11.45
C ASN A 136 35.42 7.71 -11.49
N LEU A 137 34.55 8.02 -10.53
CA LEU A 137 33.20 7.48 -10.42
C LEU A 137 32.24 8.57 -10.89
N SER A 138 31.40 8.27 -11.89
CA SER A 138 30.31 9.16 -12.28
C SER A 138 28.99 8.64 -11.72
N LEU A 139 28.18 9.55 -11.20
CA LEU A 139 26.77 9.35 -10.92
C LEU A 139 26.00 9.81 -12.14
N ASN A 140 25.46 8.87 -12.91
CA ASN A 140 24.63 9.19 -14.06
C ASN A 140 23.16 9.03 -13.69
N VAL A 141 22.38 10.04 -14.03
CA VAL A 141 20.92 10.00 -13.91
C VAL A 141 20.40 8.82 -14.72
N ARG A 142 19.53 8.05 -14.09
CA ARG A 142 18.92 6.92 -14.77
C ARG A 142 17.77 7.39 -15.66
N SER A 143 17.69 6.83 -16.85
CA SER A 143 16.51 6.93 -17.72
C SER A 143 15.81 5.57 -17.83
N LEU A 144 14.50 5.55 -17.63
CA LEU A 144 13.64 4.37 -17.84
C LEU A 144 12.71 4.66 -19.01
N SER A 145 12.80 3.85 -20.08
CA SER A 145 11.88 3.95 -21.23
C SER A 145 11.83 5.34 -21.87
N GLY A 146 12.95 6.08 -21.89
CA GLY A 146 13.02 7.45 -22.40
C GLY A 146 12.62 8.53 -21.39
N CYS A 147 12.26 8.17 -20.16
CA CYS A 147 11.89 9.08 -19.08
C CYS A 147 13.06 9.21 -18.10
N SER A 148 13.61 10.42 -17.93
CA SER A 148 14.73 10.70 -17.00
C SER A 148 14.23 10.82 -15.56
N CYS A 149 14.94 10.21 -14.62
CA CYS A 149 14.62 10.32 -13.19
C CYS A 149 14.85 11.72 -12.60
N ASP A 150 15.58 12.59 -13.29
CA ASP A 150 15.71 14.00 -12.91
C ASP A 150 14.54 14.85 -13.43
N ASP A 151 13.89 14.43 -14.52
CA ASP A 151 12.79 15.18 -15.12
C ASP A 151 11.44 14.82 -14.47
N SER A 152 11.26 13.56 -14.07
CA SER A 152 10.00 13.08 -13.50
C SER A 152 10.19 11.93 -12.52
N ALA A 153 9.62 12.09 -11.33
CA ALA A 153 9.55 11.02 -10.34
C ALA A 153 8.63 9.86 -10.76
N LYS A 154 7.72 10.10 -11.72
CA LYS A 154 6.72 9.12 -12.18
C LYS A 154 7.25 8.15 -13.21
N CYS A 155 8.51 8.26 -13.64
CA CYS A 155 9.08 7.35 -14.63
C CYS A 155 9.06 5.90 -14.13
N ILE A 156 8.41 5.03 -14.90
CA ILE A 156 8.28 3.60 -14.60
C ILE A 156 8.59 2.72 -15.82
N ARG A 157 8.85 1.45 -15.54
CA ARG A 157 8.95 0.38 -16.53
C ARG A 157 8.42 -0.92 -15.94
N GLN A 158 7.86 -1.76 -16.81
CA GLN A 158 7.39 -3.10 -16.43
C GLN A 158 8.47 -3.86 -15.65
N SER A 159 8.12 -4.33 -14.45
CA SER A 159 9.02 -5.17 -13.66
C SER A 159 9.10 -6.56 -14.25
N SER A 160 10.31 -7.13 -14.28
CA SER A 160 10.58 -8.40 -14.93
C SER A 160 11.75 -9.10 -14.27
N ILE A 161 11.84 -10.41 -14.49
CA ILE A 161 12.97 -11.24 -14.09
C ILE A 161 13.86 -11.42 -15.32
N TYR A 162 15.16 -11.19 -15.14
CA TYR A 162 16.14 -11.26 -16.21
C TYR A 162 17.14 -12.39 -15.99
N ARG A 163 17.64 -12.98 -17.07
CA ARG A 163 18.75 -13.92 -16.99
C ARG A 163 20.03 -13.18 -16.65
N TYR A 164 20.82 -13.72 -15.73
CA TYR A 164 22.06 -13.10 -15.28
C TYR A 164 23.13 -12.95 -16.36
N SER A 165 23.21 -13.90 -17.29
CA SER A 165 24.30 -13.98 -18.27
C SER A 165 24.21 -12.92 -19.36
N ASP A 166 23.01 -12.67 -19.87
CA ASP A 166 22.77 -11.90 -21.10
C ASP A 166 21.69 -10.81 -20.93
N GLN A 167 21.14 -10.66 -19.72
CA GLN A 167 20.05 -9.73 -19.41
C GLN A 167 18.78 -9.96 -20.25
N THR A 168 18.59 -11.16 -20.80
CA THR A 168 17.35 -11.53 -21.49
C THR A 168 16.19 -11.56 -20.51
N ARG A 169 15.04 -11.00 -20.91
CA ARG A 169 13.82 -11.02 -20.11
C ARG A 169 13.24 -12.43 -20.08
N LEU A 170 13.16 -13.03 -18.90
CA LEU A 170 12.64 -14.39 -18.69
C LEU A 170 11.14 -14.38 -18.37
N PHE A 171 10.71 -13.43 -17.55
CA PHE A 171 9.32 -13.35 -17.08
C PHE A 171 8.95 -11.91 -16.73
N SER A 172 7.74 -11.49 -17.10
CA SER A 172 7.19 -10.18 -16.74
C SER A 172 6.18 -10.35 -15.61
N VAL A 173 6.39 -9.66 -14.48
CA VAL A 173 5.48 -9.74 -13.35
C VAL A 173 4.30 -8.79 -13.58
N GLN A 174 3.18 -9.31 -14.08
CA GLN A 174 2.03 -8.51 -14.48
C GLN A 174 1.54 -7.59 -13.34
N GLY A 175 1.24 -6.34 -13.71
CA GLY A 175 0.82 -5.32 -12.75
C GLY A 175 1.94 -4.75 -11.88
N GLN A 176 3.17 -5.26 -11.93
CA GLN A 176 4.27 -4.72 -11.12
C GLN A 176 5.21 -3.84 -11.95
N TYR A 177 5.57 -2.68 -11.41
CA TYR A 177 6.49 -1.74 -12.04
C TYR A 177 7.73 -1.48 -11.19
N VAL A 178 8.80 -1.10 -11.87
CA VAL A 178 9.99 -0.48 -11.29
C VAL A 178 10.07 0.95 -11.77
N GLY A 179 10.59 1.85 -10.96
CA GLY A 179 10.67 3.27 -11.29
C GLY A 179 11.82 3.94 -10.56
N CYS A 180 12.00 5.23 -10.81
CA CYS A 180 13.02 6.05 -10.15
C CYS A 180 12.88 6.01 -8.63
N PHE A 181 11.63 6.04 -8.17
CA PHE A 181 11.25 5.97 -6.77
C PHE A 181 10.36 4.75 -6.54
N VAL A 182 10.67 3.97 -5.50
CA VAL A 182 9.90 2.77 -5.15
C VAL A 182 8.45 3.11 -4.82
N THR A 183 8.21 4.25 -4.17
CA THR A 183 6.87 4.75 -3.84
C THR A 183 6.05 5.02 -5.09
N GLU A 184 6.57 5.81 -6.03
CA GLU A 184 5.88 6.12 -7.30
C GLU A 184 5.66 4.88 -8.16
N ALA A 185 6.64 3.99 -8.22
CA ALA A 185 6.51 2.71 -8.93
C ALA A 185 5.44 1.82 -8.30
N LEU A 186 5.40 1.74 -6.96
CA LEU A 186 4.40 0.97 -6.22
C LEU A 186 2.99 1.52 -6.47
N LEU A 187 2.81 2.83 -6.37
CA LEU A 187 1.51 3.50 -6.56
C LEU A 187 0.93 3.25 -7.95
N GLN A 188 1.79 3.20 -8.98
CA GLN A 188 1.38 2.87 -10.35
C GLN A 188 1.26 1.35 -10.60
N SER A 189 1.73 0.50 -9.68
CA SER A 189 1.56 -0.95 -9.76
C SER A 189 0.16 -1.38 -9.33
N SER A 190 -0.21 -2.62 -9.63
CA SER A 190 -1.41 -3.32 -9.19
C SER A 190 -1.04 -4.69 -8.62
N LEU A 191 -1.98 -5.32 -7.91
CA LEU A 191 -1.78 -6.66 -7.35
C LEU A 191 -2.19 -7.78 -8.33
N GLN A 192 -2.34 -7.48 -9.62
CA GLN A 192 -2.88 -8.39 -10.64
C GLN A 192 -2.22 -9.78 -10.63
N CYS A 193 -0.89 -9.85 -10.61
CA CYS A 193 -0.18 -11.14 -10.54
C CYS A 193 -0.55 -11.96 -9.29
N PHE A 194 -0.88 -11.32 -8.18
CA PHE A 194 -1.18 -11.98 -6.91
C PHE A 194 -2.60 -12.56 -6.84
N TYR A 195 -3.51 -12.15 -7.74
CA TYR A 195 -4.82 -12.79 -7.92
C TYR A 195 -4.78 -13.98 -8.89
N ASN A 196 -3.66 -14.16 -9.61
CA ASN A 196 -3.53 -15.20 -10.62
C ASN A 196 -2.56 -16.32 -10.17
N GLN A 197 -3.09 -17.53 -9.94
CA GLN A 197 -2.29 -18.67 -9.46
C GLN A 197 -1.19 -19.06 -10.45
N THR A 198 -1.42 -18.95 -11.76
CA THR A 198 -0.40 -19.24 -12.78
C THR A 198 0.76 -18.26 -12.67
N CYS A 199 0.47 -16.96 -12.46
CA CYS A 199 1.49 -15.94 -12.27
C CYS A 199 2.34 -16.22 -11.01
N ILE A 200 1.70 -16.57 -9.89
CA ILE A 200 2.40 -16.96 -8.65
C ILE A 200 3.28 -18.20 -8.85
N ASN A 201 2.75 -19.21 -9.55
CA ASN A 201 3.47 -20.44 -9.82
C ASN A 201 4.73 -20.18 -10.66
N GLU A 202 4.63 -19.35 -11.69
CA GLU A 202 5.79 -18.93 -12.50
C GLU A 202 6.78 -18.12 -11.67
N LEU A 203 6.31 -17.14 -10.89
CA LEU A 203 7.13 -16.32 -10.00
C LEU A 203 7.95 -17.18 -9.02
N ARG A 204 7.33 -18.25 -8.49
CA ARG A 204 7.96 -19.18 -7.55
C ARG A 204 9.17 -19.89 -8.15
N THR A 205 9.14 -20.22 -9.45
CA THR A 205 10.26 -20.89 -10.13
C THR A 205 11.56 -20.07 -10.08
N TYR A 206 11.44 -18.75 -9.95
CA TYR A 206 12.57 -17.82 -9.94
C TYR A 206 12.98 -17.33 -8.55
N LEU A 207 12.06 -17.37 -7.57
CA LEU A 207 12.29 -16.81 -6.23
C LEU A 207 12.77 -17.85 -5.21
N THR A 208 12.32 -19.10 -5.32
CA THR A 208 12.63 -20.14 -4.33
C THR A 208 13.53 -21.22 -4.88
N TYR A 209 14.79 -21.26 -4.41
CA TYR A 209 15.64 -22.45 -4.56
C TYR A 209 15.25 -23.42 -3.43
N ASN A 210 14.56 -24.53 -3.75
CA ASN A 210 14.18 -25.59 -2.81
C ASN A 210 13.25 -25.20 -1.63
N SER A 211 12.08 -24.60 -1.88
CA SER A 211 11.07 -24.44 -0.80
C SER A 211 9.71 -25.06 -1.15
N SER A 212 9.15 -25.78 -0.19
CA SER A 212 7.80 -26.34 -0.15
C SER A 212 6.71 -25.30 0.21
N LEU A 213 7.02 -24.00 0.14
CA LEU A 213 6.04 -22.94 0.40
C LEU A 213 4.90 -23.01 -0.61
N ILE A 214 3.73 -23.44 -0.13
CA ILE A 214 2.47 -23.36 -0.87
C ILE A 214 1.99 -21.93 -0.73
N VAL A 215 1.99 -21.20 -1.84
CA VAL A 215 1.52 -19.82 -1.92
C VAL A 215 0.32 -19.83 -2.84
N THR A 216 -0.83 -19.54 -2.26
CA THR A 216 -2.10 -19.44 -2.98
C THR A 216 -2.33 -18.02 -3.43
N ALA A 217 -2.94 -17.87 -4.61
CA ALA A 217 -3.43 -16.60 -5.09
C ALA A 217 -4.45 -15.99 -4.14
N LEU A 218 -4.49 -14.67 -4.14
CA LEU A 218 -5.53 -13.89 -3.50
C LEU A 218 -6.88 -14.24 -4.12
N ASN A 219 -7.92 -14.23 -3.30
CA ASN A 219 -9.26 -14.56 -3.76
C ASN A 219 -9.92 -13.33 -4.39
N ALA A 220 -10.02 -13.30 -5.71
CA ALA A 220 -10.68 -12.23 -6.45
C ALA A 220 -12.19 -12.13 -6.13
N SER A 221 -12.83 -13.20 -5.70
CA SER A 221 -14.26 -13.18 -5.31
C SER A 221 -14.54 -12.42 -4.01
N LEU A 222 -13.50 -12.03 -3.26
CA LEU A 222 -13.62 -11.17 -2.08
C LEU A 222 -13.55 -9.68 -2.42
N LEU A 223 -13.20 -9.34 -3.67
CA LEU A 223 -13.21 -7.97 -4.15
C LEU A 223 -14.65 -7.50 -4.31
N ASN A 224 -14.98 -6.37 -3.68
CA ASN A 224 -16.31 -5.75 -3.82
C ASN A 224 -16.18 -4.36 -4.45
N ARG A 225 -15.11 -3.63 -4.11
CA ARG A 225 -14.92 -2.24 -4.52
C ARG A 225 -13.85 -2.05 -5.58
N PHE A 226 -12.80 -2.85 -5.54
CA PHE A 226 -11.66 -2.74 -6.47
C PHE A 226 -11.62 -3.90 -7.46
N PHE A 227 -10.82 -3.76 -8.50
CA PHE A 227 -10.57 -4.81 -9.48
C PHE A 227 -9.15 -5.36 -9.31
N GLU A 228 -8.88 -6.55 -9.85
CA GLU A 228 -7.55 -7.17 -9.80
C GLU A 228 -6.45 -6.29 -10.42
N ASN A 229 -6.80 -5.49 -11.43
CA ASN A 229 -5.92 -4.56 -12.13
C ASN A 229 -5.94 -3.14 -11.54
N SER A 230 -6.71 -2.89 -10.46
CA SER A 230 -6.70 -1.59 -9.80
C SER A 230 -5.30 -1.25 -9.27
N THR A 231 -4.90 -0.01 -9.47
CA THR A 231 -3.58 0.48 -9.05
C THR A 231 -3.52 0.64 -7.53
N ILE A 232 -2.35 0.48 -6.94
CA ILE A 232 -2.17 0.73 -5.50
C ILE A 232 -2.55 2.16 -5.16
N GLN A 233 -2.38 3.13 -6.05
CA GLN A 233 -2.88 4.48 -5.84
C GLN A 233 -4.41 4.51 -5.67
N GLU A 234 -5.19 3.87 -6.56
CA GLU A 234 -6.65 3.80 -6.41
C GLU A 234 -7.07 3.16 -5.09
N LEU A 235 -6.33 2.14 -4.64
CA LEU A 235 -6.55 1.49 -3.35
C LEU A 235 -6.25 2.47 -2.20
N VAL A 236 -5.09 3.13 -2.22
CA VAL A 236 -4.64 4.09 -1.18
C VAL A 236 -5.57 5.31 -1.10
N ASP A 237 -5.99 5.86 -2.23
CA ASP A 237 -6.93 6.99 -2.32
C ASP A 237 -8.28 6.67 -1.66
N LYS A 238 -8.56 5.38 -1.45
CA LYS A 238 -9.77 4.84 -0.82
C LYS A 238 -9.47 4.09 0.49
N LEU A 239 -8.36 4.42 1.15
CA LEU A 239 -7.91 3.88 2.44
C LEU A 239 -7.67 2.35 2.42
N MET A 240 -7.54 1.74 1.24
CA MET A 240 -7.44 0.30 1.03
C MET A 240 -8.58 -0.47 1.73
N ILE A 241 -9.78 0.10 1.73
CA ILE A 241 -10.98 -0.48 2.36
C ILE A 241 -11.98 -0.90 1.28
N GLU A 242 -12.30 -2.20 1.27
CA GLU A 242 -13.32 -2.83 0.42
C GLU A 242 -14.73 -2.41 0.82
N GLN A 243 -15.02 -2.36 2.13
CA GLN A 243 -16.36 -2.05 2.61
C GLN A 243 -16.33 -1.29 3.94
N TRP A 244 -17.23 -0.32 4.04
CA TRP A 244 -17.51 0.47 5.22
C TRP A 244 -18.86 0.03 5.80
N ASN A 245 -18.90 -0.32 7.09
CA ASN A 245 -20.13 -0.72 7.77
C ASN A 245 -20.47 0.25 8.90
N LEU A 246 -21.60 0.95 8.76
CA LEU A 246 -22.16 1.80 9.80
C LEU A 246 -23.13 0.99 10.65
N SER A 247 -22.90 0.90 11.96
CA SER A 247 -23.87 0.34 12.91
C SER A 247 -24.33 1.41 13.90
N THR A 248 -25.63 1.71 13.90
CA THR A 248 -26.25 2.66 14.81
C THR A 248 -27.00 1.91 15.92
N THR A 249 -26.64 2.20 17.18
CA THR A 249 -27.31 1.66 18.37
C THR A 249 -28.17 2.74 18.99
N TRP A 250 -29.47 2.46 19.16
CA TRP A 250 -30.44 3.35 19.78
C TRP A 250 -30.49 3.09 21.29
N TRP A 251 -30.07 4.06 22.11
CA TRP A 251 -30.34 4.04 23.55
C TRP A 251 -31.47 5.03 23.81
N PHE A 252 -32.69 4.51 23.99
CA PHE A 252 -33.76 5.31 24.59
C PHE A 252 -33.44 5.42 26.08
N GLY A 253 -32.86 6.56 26.48
CA GLY A 253 -32.82 6.94 27.88
C GLY A 253 -34.25 7.16 28.34
N ASN A 254 -34.87 6.14 28.94
CA ASN A 254 -35.92 6.42 29.90
C ASN A 254 -35.27 7.26 31.00
N SER A 255 -35.59 8.54 31.02
CA SER A 255 -35.29 9.46 32.10
C SER A 255 -36.01 8.98 33.35
N THR A 256 -35.39 8.05 34.06
CA THR A 256 -35.54 7.75 35.50
C THR A 256 -34.46 6.74 35.85
N GLU A 257 -33.23 7.24 35.99
CA GLU A 257 -32.31 6.93 37.10
C GLU A 257 -30.92 7.45 36.75
N VAL A 258 -30.52 8.51 37.47
CA VAL A 258 -29.13 8.86 37.65
C VAL A 258 -28.50 7.70 38.43
N TYR A 259 -27.64 6.92 37.78
CA TYR A 259 -26.57 6.23 38.48
C TYR A 259 -25.25 6.87 38.10
N CYS A 260 -24.82 7.80 38.95
CA CYS A 260 -23.41 7.86 39.28
C CYS A 260 -23.08 6.58 40.06
N ALA A 261 -22.19 5.76 39.53
CA ALA A 261 -21.44 4.79 40.33
C ALA A 261 -19.97 4.93 39.94
N THR A 262 -19.35 5.97 40.47
CA THR A 262 -17.96 5.90 40.91
C THR A 262 -17.92 5.32 42.33
N THR A 263 -16.73 4.86 42.73
CA THR A 263 -16.33 4.14 43.95
C THR A 263 -16.25 2.62 43.74
N SER A 264 -15.10 1.96 43.88
CA SER A 264 -13.79 2.29 44.47
C SER A 264 -12.66 1.65 43.68
#